data_AF-Q0PQQ7-F1
#
_entry.id   AF-Q0PQQ7-F1
#
_cell.length_a   1.000
_cell.length_b   1.000
_cell.length_c   1.000
_cell.angle_alpha   90.00
_cell.angle_beta   90.00
_cell.angle_gamma   90.00
#
_symmetry.space_group_name_H-M   'P 1'
#
loop_
_entity.id
_entity.type
_entity.pdbx_description
1 polymer ?
#
loop_
_entity_poly.entity_id
_entity_poly.type
_entity_poly.pdbx_seq_one_letter_code
_entity_poly.pdbx_strand_id
1 'polypeptide(L)'
;MTDIATSRAVMHSIIQRIATGPELSKDISQEEARLGMQAILKGHVDDVQAAIFLIALRMKRETNEENLGILDAILQTSQSVTAEVDEVISIADPYDGFNRNLLVAPFLPMLLAECGLPAISHGLDKVGPKYGVTHRHVLQAAGMSVDLTVEQAAERLADPAVGWAYLDQG
;
A
#
# COMPACT_ATOMS: atom_id res chain seq x y z
N MET A 1 2.75 16.76 -23.71
CA MET A 1 3.62 17.82 -23.13
C MET A 1 2.93 18.64 -22.03
N THR A 2 1.60 18.73 -21.99
CA THR A 2 0.84 19.55 -21.03
C THR A 2 0.75 18.95 -19.61
N ASP A 3 0.75 17.62 -19.50
CA ASP A 3 0.50 16.91 -18.22
C ASP A 3 1.69 17.01 -17.23
N ILE A 4 2.90 16.63 -17.65
CA ILE A 4 4.10 16.65 -16.79
C ILE A 4 4.43 18.06 -16.26
N ALA A 5 4.36 19.08 -17.12
CA ALA A 5 4.62 20.46 -16.73
C ALA A 5 3.61 20.94 -15.67
N THR A 6 2.35 20.52 -15.81
CA THR A 6 1.28 20.81 -14.85
C THR A 6 1.54 20.08 -13.53
N SER A 7 1.87 18.78 -13.57
CA SER A 7 2.23 18.01 -12.37
C SER A 7 3.39 18.64 -11.58
N ARG A 8 4.44 19.10 -12.27
CA ARG A 8 5.58 19.77 -11.64
C ARG A 8 5.21 21.11 -11.01
N ALA A 9 4.38 21.91 -11.68
CA ALA A 9 3.91 23.18 -11.14
C ALA A 9 3.03 22.98 -9.89
N VAL A 10 2.14 21.98 -9.92
CA VAL A 10 1.31 21.60 -8.77
C VAL A 10 2.17 21.13 -7.61
N MET A 11 3.11 20.20 -7.84
CA MET A 11 4.02 19.69 -6.80
C MET A 11 4.84 20.82 -6.18
N HIS A 12 5.36 21.74 -6.99
CA HIS A 12 6.11 22.90 -6.50
C HIS A 12 5.24 23.79 -5.59
N SER A 13 4.00 24.10 -5.99
CA SER A 13 3.05 24.87 -5.17
C SER A 13 2.69 24.16 -3.85
N ILE A 14 2.56 22.83 -3.87
CA ILE A 14 2.32 22.02 -2.68
C ILE A 14 3.50 22.12 -1.72
N ILE A 15 4.71 21.80 -2.19
CA ILE A 15 5.93 21.79 -1.37
C ILE A 15 6.16 23.15 -0.70
N GLN A 16 5.96 24.27 -1.41
CA GLN A 16 6.08 25.61 -0.84
C GLN A 16 5.15 25.89 0.35
N ARG A 17 4.05 25.13 0.49
CA ARG A 17 3.10 25.27 1.59
C ARG A 17 3.30 24.24 2.70
N ILE A 18 3.66 23.01 2.35
CA ILE A 18 3.80 21.93 3.34
C ILE A 18 5.21 21.85 3.95
N ALA A 19 6.24 22.37 3.27
CA ALA A 19 7.65 22.26 3.68
C ALA A 19 8.21 23.55 4.30
N THR A 20 7.41 24.28 5.08
CA THR A 20 7.81 25.54 5.74
C THR A 20 8.10 25.41 7.23
N GLY A 21 8.13 24.18 7.75
CA GLY A 21 8.41 23.87 9.16
C GLY A 21 7.16 23.78 10.03
N PRO A 22 7.28 23.25 11.26
CA PRO A 22 6.13 22.78 12.06
C PRO A 22 5.05 23.82 12.33
N GLU A 23 5.42 25.10 12.43
CA GLU A 23 4.51 26.19 12.80
C GLU A 23 3.90 26.92 11.59
N LEU A 24 4.54 26.84 10.42
CA LEU A 24 4.15 27.62 9.24
C LEU A 24 3.57 26.76 8.12
N SER A 25 3.75 25.44 8.19
CA SER A 25 3.20 24.52 7.21
C SER A 25 1.68 24.61 7.17
N LYS A 26 1.14 24.65 5.95
CA LYS A 26 -0.30 24.72 5.69
C LYS A 26 -0.79 23.38 5.18
N ASP A 27 -2.01 23.05 5.54
CA ASP A 27 -2.70 21.91 4.98
C ASP A 27 -3.02 22.14 3.50
N ILE A 28 -2.99 21.07 2.72
CA ILE A 28 -3.45 21.05 1.33
C ILE A 28 -4.77 20.31 1.25
N SER A 29 -5.55 20.59 0.21
CA SER A 29 -6.82 19.87 0.02
C SER A 29 -6.59 18.41 -0.36
N GLN A 30 -7.60 17.56 -0.16
CA GLN A 30 -7.62 16.18 -0.64
C GLN A 30 -7.22 16.08 -2.12
N GLU A 31 -7.75 16.97 -2.97
CA GLU A 31 -7.44 16.99 -4.41
C GLU A 31 -5.97 17.32 -4.68
N GLU A 32 -5.38 18.26 -3.94
CA GLU A 32 -3.96 18.60 -4.09
C GLU A 32 -3.07 17.45 -3.62
N ALA A 33 -3.40 16.80 -2.50
CA ALA A 33 -2.69 15.63 -2.02
C ALA A 33 -2.76 14.48 -3.04
N ARG A 34 -3.94 14.25 -3.63
CA ARG A 34 -4.16 13.27 -4.70
C ARG A 34 -3.30 13.56 -5.93
N LEU A 35 -3.33 14.80 -6.43
CA LEU A 35 -2.54 15.20 -7.60
C LEU A 35 -1.03 15.12 -7.33
N GLY A 36 -0.59 15.49 -6.13
CA GLY A 36 0.81 15.37 -5.69
C GLY A 36 1.28 13.92 -5.70
N MET A 37 0.51 13.02 -5.08
CA MET A 37 0.84 11.60 -5.03
C MET A 37 0.78 10.95 -6.42
N GLN A 38 -0.19 11.29 -7.27
CA GLN A 38 -0.23 10.80 -8.66
C GLN A 38 0.97 11.23 -9.48
N ALA A 39 1.46 12.47 -9.28
CA ALA A 39 2.64 12.94 -9.96
C ALA A 39 3.88 12.10 -9.60
N ILE A 40 3.98 11.66 -8.34
CA ILE A 40 5.03 10.75 -7.87
C ILE A 40 4.87 9.37 -8.51
N LEU A 41 3.68 8.76 -8.40
CA LEU A 41 3.41 7.41 -8.91
C LEU A 41 3.58 7.29 -10.44
N LYS A 42 3.32 8.37 -11.20
CA LYS A 42 3.54 8.44 -12.65
C LYS A 42 4.97 8.81 -13.06
N GLY A 43 5.86 9.11 -12.11
CA GLY A 43 7.23 9.55 -12.40
C GLY A 43 7.31 10.93 -13.08
N HIS A 44 6.31 11.80 -12.86
CA HIS A 44 6.28 13.15 -13.47
C HIS A 44 7.13 14.19 -12.71
N VAL A 45 7.46 13.90 -11.45
CA VAL A 45 8.33 14.71 -10.58
C VAL A 45 9.60 13.95 -10.28
N ASP A 46 10.68 14.67 -9.97
CA ASP A 46 11.94 14.02 -9.59
C ASP A 46 11.92 13.49 -8.14
N ASP A 47 12.87 12.61 -7.83
CA ASP A 47 12.99 11.96 -6.54
C ASP A 47 13.19 12.95 -5.39
N VAL A 48 13.78 14.12 -5.65
CA VAL A 48 13.98 15.16 -4.63
C VAL A 48 12.64 15.79 -4.26
N GLN A 49 11.82 16.16 -5.24
CA GLN A 49 10.47 16.68 -5.00
C GLN A 49 9.59 15.63 -4.31
N ALA A 50 9.66 14.37 -4.74
CA ALA A 50 8.93 13.28 -4.12
C ALA A 50 9.34 13.09 -2.64
N ALA A 51 10.63 13.07 -2.35
CA ALA A 51 11.15 12.97 -0.98
C ALA A 51 10.71 14.15 -0.11
N ILE A 52 10.80 15.39 -0.63
CA ILE A 52 10.38 16.58 0.11
C ILE A 52 8.88 16.50 0.43
N PHE A 53 8.04 16.11 -0.54
CA PHE A 53 6.60 15.95 -0.33
C PHE A 53 6.30 14.96 0.81
N LEU A 54 6.88 13.75 0.76
CA LEU A 54 6.64 12.69 1.75
C LEU A 54 7.18 13.06 3.14
N ILE A 55 8.38 13.65 3.22
CA ILE A 55 8.98 14.07 4.50
C ILE A 55 8.20 15.24 5.11
N ALA A 56 7.81 16.23 4.29
CA ALA A 56 7.08 17.40 4.76
C ALA A 56 5.72 17.01 5.34
N LEU A 57 4.97 16.12 4.68
CA LEU A 57 3.72 15.57 5.22
C LEU A 57 3.96 14.85 6.56
N ARG A 58 4.97 13.97 6.62
CA ARG A 58 5.29 13.21 7.84
C ARG A 58 5.68 14.10 9.02
N MET A 59 6.40 15.19 8.77
CA MET A 59 6.85 16.16 9.78
C MET A 59 5.73 17.09 10.22
N LYS A 60 4.92 17.59 9.28
CA LYS A 60 3.72 18.39 9.55
C LYS A 60 2.65 17.58 10.29
N ARG A 61 2.63 16.27 10.04
CA ARG A 61 1.50 15.35 10.26
C ARG A 61 0.38 15.65 9.27
N GLU A 62 0.12 14.67 8.42
CA GLU A 62 -0.95 14.73 7.44
C GLU A 62 -2.33 14.84 8.10
N THR A 63 -3.23 15.60 7.49
CA THR A 63 -4.64 15.62 7.86
C THR A 63 -5.36 14.40 7.28
N ASN A 64 -6.58 14.13 7.75
CA ASN A 64 -7.41 13.06 7.18
C ASN A 64 -7.71 13.31 5.69
N GLU A 65 -7.91 14.56 5.27
CA GLU A 65 -8.16 14.91 3.86
C GLU A 65 -6.92 14.64 3.00
N GLU A 66 -5.74 15.03 3.49
CA GLU A 66 -4.47 14.76 2.80
C GLU A 66 -4.21 13.26 2.66
N ASN A 67 -4.42 12.50 3.74
CA ASN A 67 -4.27 11.05 3.74
C ASN A 67 -5.27 10.36 2.80
N LEU A 68 -6.53 10.81 2.77
CA LEU A 68 -7.53 10.31 1.83
C LEU A 68 -7.14 10.59 0.38
N GLY A 69 -6.62 11.78 0.08
CA GLY A 69 -6.15 12.13 -1.26
C GLY A 69 -4.98 11.26 -1.73
N ILE A 70 -4.04 10.97 -0.82
CA ILE A 70 -2.93 10.05 -1.08
C ILE A 70 -3.45 8.64 -1.37
N LEU A 71 -4.40 8.15 -0.57
CA LEU A 71 -5.05 6.85 -0.77
C LEU A 71 -5.77 6.79 -2.13
N ASP A 72 -6.54 7.83 -2.50
CA ASP A 72 -7.22 7.91 -3.78
C ASP A 72 -6.24 7.80 -4.96
N ALA A 73 -5.07 8.44 -4.85
CA ALA A 73 -4.03 8.37 -5.87
C ALA A 73 -3.45 6.96 -6.02
N ILE A 74 -3.22 6.27 -4.90
CA ILE A 74 -2.74 4.88 -4.88
C ILE A 74 -3.79 3.98 -5.53
N LEU A 75 -5.05 4.03 -5.06
CA LEU A 75 -6.13 3.19 -5.57
C LEU A 75 -6.37 3.39 -7.08
N GLN A 76 -6.26 4.61 -7.60
CA GLN A 76 -6.42 4.90 -9.04
C GLN A 76 -5.25 4.40 -9.91
N THR A 77 -4.09 4.13 -9.31
CA THR A 77 -2.89 3.68 -10.04
C THR A 77 -2.64 2.18 -9.87
N SER A 78 -3.19 1.58 -8.81
CA SER A 78 -3.09 0.15 -8.54
C SER A 78 -3.91 -0.69 -9.53
N GLN A 79 -3.40 -1.88 -9.83
CA GLN A 79 -4.18 -2.92 -10.50
C GLN A 79 -5.18 -3.53 -9.50
N SER A 80 -6.42 -3.73 -9.93
CA SER A 80 -7.47 -4.32 -9.11
C SER A 80 -8.21 -5.41 -9.88
N VAL A 81 -8.53 -6.50 -9.20
CA VAL A 81 -9.37 -7.59 -9.71
C VAL A 81 -10.47 -7.85 -8.69
N THR A 82 -11.67 -8.16 -9.17
CA THR A 82 -12.78 -8.62 -8.32
C THR A 82 -12.78 -10.14 -8.32
N ALA A 83 -12.64 -10.75 -7.15
CA ALA A 83 -12.81 -12.19 -6.98
C ALA A 83 -14.31 -12.54 -7.01
N GLU A 84 -14.64 -13.71 -7.55
CA GLU A 84 -16.02 -14.22 -7.64
C GLU A 84 -16.48 -14.81 -6.29
N VAL A 85 -16.45 -13.98 -5.25
CA VAL A 85 -16.93 -14.28 -3.88
C VAL A 85 -17.67 -13.07 -3.32
N ASP A 86 -18.63 -13.30 -2.42
CA ASP A 86 -19.46 -12.23 -1.86
C ASP A 86 -18.65 -11.24 -0.99
N GLU A 87 -17.77 -11.77 -0.14
CA GLU A 87 -16.94 -10.99 0.79
C GLU A 87 -15.54 -11.59 0.92
N VAL A 88 -14.55 -10.73 1.20
CA VAL A 88 -13.16 -11.13 1.43
C VAL A 88 -12.67 -10.52 2.75
N ILE A 89 -12.16 -11.36 3.64
CA ILE A 89 -11.49 -10.92 4.86
C ILE A 89 -10.04 -10.58 4.54
N SER A 90 -9.64 -9.32 4.75
CA SER A 90 -8.24 -8.89 4.61
C SER A 90 -7.51 -8.94 5.95
N ILE A 91 -6.43 -9.71 6.00
CA ILE A 91 -5.52 -9.81 7.15
C ILE A 91 -4.25 -9.02 6.85
N ALA A 92 -4.02 -7.99 7.66
CA ALA A 92 -2.85 -7.11 7.55
C ALA A 92 -2.03 -7.10 8.84
N ASP A 93 -0.72 -7.20 8.67
CA ASP A 93 0.30 -6.97 9.70
C ASP A 93 1.21 -5.81 9.26
N PRO A 94 2.01 -5.23 10.18
CA PRO A 94 3.04 -4.28 9.80
C PRO A 94 3.96 -4.85 8.71
N TYR A 95 4.07 -4.16 7.59
CA TYR A 95 4.85 -4.62 6.43
C TYR A 95 6.35 -4.79 6.72
N ASP A 96 6.89 -4.09 7.73
CA ASP A 96 8.29 -4.19 8.17
C ASP A 96 8.60 -5.47 8.96
N GLY A 97 7.60 -6.31 9.22
CA GLY A 97 7.74 -7.62 9.82
C GLY A 97 8.05 -7.60 11.31
N PHE A 98 8.29 -8.80 11.88
CA PHE A 98 8.61 -8.97 13.29
C PHE A 98 9.96 -9.66 13.49
N ASN A 99 10.69 -9.20 14.52
CA ASN A 99 12.02 -9.70 14.89
C ASN A 99 12.07 -10.37 16.27
N ARG A 100 10.98 -10.28 17.03
CA ARG A 100 10.97 -10.64 18.46
C ARG A 100 9.85 -11.58 18.87
N ASN A 101 8.85 -11.76 18.01
CA ASN A 101 7.66 -12.57 18.29
C ASN A 101 7.42 -13.52 17.11
N LEU A 102 6.73 -14.63 17.42
CA LEU A 102 6.25 -15.55 16.39
C LEU A 102 5.13 -14.89 15.56
N LEU A 103 5.25 -14.94 14.23
CA LEU A 103 4.16 -14.55 13.33
C LEU A 103 3.17 -15.70 13.20
N VAL A 104 1.97 -15.53 13.76
CA VAL A 104 0.86 -16.49 13.62
C VAL A 104 -0.10 -16.07 12.51
N ALA A 105 -0.17 -14.76 12.19
CA ALA A 105 -1.06 -14.20 11.18
C ALA A 105 -0.99 -14.85 9.79
N PRO A 106 0.16 -15.33 9.27
CA PRO A 106 0.24 -16.00 7.96
C PRO A 106 -0.62 -17.27 7.86
N PHE A 107 -0.99 -17.88 8.99
CA PHE A 107 -1.82 -19.08 9.03
C PHE A 107 -3.33 -18.79 9.12
N LEU A 108 -3.72 -17.55 9.41
CA LEU A 108 -5.13 -17.17 9.61
C LEU A 108 -5.98 -17.27 8.32
N PRO A 109 -5.50 -16.89 7.13
CA PRO A 109 -6.32 -17.00 5.92
C PRO A 109 -6.75 -18.43 5.62
N MET A 110 -5.85 -19.41 5.80
CA MET A 110 -6.17 -20.84 5.65
C MET A 110 -7.25 -21.29 6.64
N LEU A 111 -7.13 -20.89 7.91
CA LEU A 111 -8.11 -21.25 8.93
C LEU A 111 -9.50 -20.66 8.64
N LEU A 112 -9.55 -19.43 8.16
CA LEU A 112 -10.80 -18.76 7.79
C LEU A 112 -11.45 -19.41 6.57
N ALA A 113 -10.65 -19.79 5.58
CA ALA A 113 -11.14 -20.51 4.40
C ALA A 113 -11.79 -21.85 4.76
N GLU A 114 -11.20 -22.60 5.70
CA GLU A 114 -11.81 -23.84 6.24
C GLU A 114 -13.14 -23.58 6.98
N CYS A 115 -13.35 -22.37 7.50
CA CYS A 115 -14.63 -21.95 8.05
C CYS A 115 -15.61 -21.41 6.99
N GLY A 116 -15.28 -21.49 5.70
CA GLY A 116 -16.08 -20.97 4.60
C GLY A 116 -16.00 -19.46 4.44
N LEU A 117 -14.97 -18.81 4.98
CA LEU A 117 -14.75 -17.37 4.90
C LEU A 117 -13.53 -17.08 4.00
N PRO A 118 -13.75 -16.61 2.75
CA PRO A 118 -12.64 -16.26 1.87
C PRO A 118 -11.74 -15.21 2.50
N ALA A 119 -10.43 -15.47 2.53
CA ALA A 119 -9.50 -14.62 3.24
C ALA A 119 -8.20 -14.39 2.48
N ILE A 120 -7.71 -13.15 2.51
CA ILE A 120 -6.44 -12.76 1.92
C ILE A 120 -5.51 -12.23 3.01
N SER A 121 -4.22 -12.52 2.88
CA SER A 121 -3.20 -11.73 3.55
C SER A 121 -2.25 -11.12 2.53
N HIS A 122 -1.60 -10.02 2.89
CA HIS A 122 -0.68 -9.33 2.01
C HIS A 122 0.57 -8.88 2.76
N GLY A 123 1.67 -8.67 2.02
CA GLY A 123 2.93 -8.30 2.64
C GLY A 123 3.98 -7.87 1.63
N LEU A 124 5.22 -7.76 2.11
CA LEU A 124 6.40 -7.48 1.31
C LEU A 124 7.49 -8.51 1.65
N ASP A 125 8.46 -8.66 0.75
CA ASP A 125 9.72 -9.36 1.02
C ASP A 125 10.46 -8.68 2.17
N LYS A 126 10.74 -7.39 2.04
CA LYS A 126 11.49 -6.64 3.05
C LYS A 126 11.19 -5.15 2.97
N VAL A 127 11.01 -4.53 4.13
CA VAL A 127 10.98 -3.07 4.25
C VAL A 127 11.57 -2.65 5.59
N GLY A 128 12.24 -1.49 5.59
CA GLY A 128 12.76 -0.88 6.79
C GLY A 128 11.64 -0.38 7.72
N PRO A 129 11.96 -0.05 8.97
CA PRO A 129 13.30 -0.09 9.57
C PRO A 129 13.66 -1.46 10.18
N LYS A 130 12.69 -2.36 10.35
CA LYS A 130 12.92 -3.62 11.06
C LYS A 130 13.55 -4.70 10.19
N TYR A 131 13.21 -4.73 8.89
CA TYR A 131 13.61 -5.82 7.99
C TYR A 131 13.30 -7.20 8.58
N GLY A 132 12.12 -7.33 9.19
CA GLY A 132 11.76 -8.53 9.93
C GLY A 132 11.12 -9.61 9.10
N VAL A 133 10.80 -10.72 9.77
CA VAL A 133 10.07 -11.84 9.15
C VAL A 133 8.65 -11.38 8.82
N THR A 134 8.20 -11.67 7.60
CA THR A 134 6.91 -11.24 7.05
C THR A 134 6.09 -12.48 6.68
N HIS A 135 4.83 -12.29 6.25
CA HIS A 135 4.01 -13.37 5.73
C HIS A 135 4.70 -14.12 4.58
N ARG A 136 5.37 -13.39 3.67
CA ARG A 136 6.15 -13.95 2.55
C ARG A 136 7.13 -15.02 3.04
N HIS A 137 7.96 -14.66 4.02
CA HIS A 137 9.02 -15.53 4.54
C HIS A 137 8.45 -16.81 5.16
N VAL A 138 7.37 -16.72 5.93
CA VAL A 138 6.73 -17.88 6.58
C VAL A 138 6.10 -18.80 5.54
N LEU A 139 5.34 -18.24 4.59
CA LEU A 139 4.65 -19.02 3.57
C LEU A 139 5.63 -19.66 2.58
N GLN A 140 6.68 -18.95 2.19
CA GLN A 140 7.74 -19.49 1.35
C GLN A 140 8.47 -20.65 2.04
N ALA A 141 8.78 -20.51 3.34
CA ALA A 141 9.38 -21.59 4.13
C ALA A 141 8.44 -22.81 4.27
N ALA A 142 7.13 -22.59 4.24
CA ALA A 142 6.11 -23.64 4.21
C ALA A 142 5.92 -24.28 2.82
N GLY A 143 6.69 -23.86 1.80
CA GLY A 143 6.62 -24.39 0.43
C GLY A 143 5.47 -23.83 -0.40
N MET A 144 4.82 -22.75 0.05
CA MET A 144 3.75 -22.08 -0.70
C MET A 144 4.32 -21.16 -1.78
N SER A 145 3.58 -21.03 -2.88
CA SER A 145 3.87 -20.00 -3.89
C SER A 145 3.49 -18.63 -3.34
N VAL A 146 4.47 -17.73 -3.27
CA VAL A 146 4.33 -16.36 -2.73
C VAL A 146 4.31 -15.28 -3.81
N ASP A 147 4.61 -15.64 -5.05
CA ASP A 147 4.64 -14.73 -6.20
C ASP A 147 3.40 -14.97 -7.07
N LEU A 148 2.22 -14.63 -6.53
CA LEU A 148 0.97 -14.68 -7.26
C LEU A 148 0.69 -13.35 -7.96
N THR A 149 0.14 -13.42 -9.17
CA THR A 149 -0.54 -12.29 -9.79
C THR A 149 -1.85 -11.99 -9.05
N VAL A 150 -2.37 -10.76 -9.20
CA VAL A 150 -3.68 -10.40 -8.63
C VAL A 150 -4.82 -11.25 -9.20
N GLU A 151 -4.73 -11.66 -10.47
CA GLU A 151 -5.68 -12.59 -11.10
C GLU A 151 -5.63 -13.97 -10.43
N GLN A 152 -4.44 -14.54 -10.23
CA GLN A 152 -4.29 -15.83 -9.56
C GLN A 152 -4.74 -15.80 -8.10
N ALA A 153 -4.52 -14.67 -7.40
CA ALA A 153 -5.03 -14.49 -6.04
C ALA A 153 -6.57 -14.48 -6.02
N ALA A 154 -7.21 -13.80 -6.99
CA ALA A 154 -8.66 -13.79 -7.13
C ALA A 154 -9.23 -15.17 -7.47
N GLU A 155 -8.59 -15.92 -8.37
CA GLU A 155 -8.96 -17.31 -8.70
C GLU A 155 -8.87 -18.22 -7.47
N ARG A 156 -7.82 -18.11 -6.65
CA ARG A 156 -7.69 -18.90 -5.42
C ARG A 156 -8.74 -18.57 -4.37
N LEU A 157 -9.13 -17.30 -4.25
CA LEU A 157 -10.20 -16.89 -3.35
C LEU A 157 -11.55 -17.51 -3.75
N ALA A 158 -11.81 -17.62 -5.06
CA ALA A 158 -13.04 -18.19 -5.60
C ALA A 158 -13.08 -19.72 -5.62
N ASP A 159 -11.93 -20.41 -5.52
CA ASP A 159 -11.86 -21.86 -5.46
C ASP A 159 -12.33 -22.39 -4.10
N PRO A 160 -13.45 -23.14 -4.00
CA PRO A 160 -13.95 -23.68 -2.74
C PRO A 160 -13.02 -24.70 -2.06
N ALA A 161 -12.05 -25.26 -2.80
CA ALA A 161 -11.03 -26.16 -2.24
C ALA A 161 -9.84 -25.41 -1.63
N VAL A 162 -9.71 -24.09 -1.90
CA VAL A 162 -8.62 -23.24 -1.42
C VAL A 162 -9.17 -22.12 -0.54
N GLY A 163 -9.96 -21.19 -1.09
CA GLY A 163 -10.62 -20.13 -0.34
C GLY A 163 -9.71 -19.07 0.30
N TRP A 164 -8.40 -19.08 0.03
CA TRP A 164 -7.48 -18.08 0.54
C TRP A 164 -6.36 -17.73 -0.43
N ALA A 165 -5.76 -16.55 -0.23
CA ALA A 165 -4.58 -16.13 -0.98
C ALA A 165 -3.58 -15.36 -0.12
N TYR A 166 -2.32 -15.36 -0.57
CA TYR A 166 -1.31 -14.39 -0.16
C TYR A 166 -0.90 -13.57 -1.37
N LEU A 167 -0.81 -12.25 -1.20
CA LEU A 167 -0.37 -11.32 -2.25
C LEU A 167 0.83 -10.51 -1.77
N ASP A 168 1.95 -10.63 -2.48
CA ASP A 168 3.08 -9.73 -2.31
C ASP A 168 2.80 -8.40 -3.03
N GLN A 169 3.19 -7.28 -2.42
CA GLN A 169 3.02 -5.94 -2.98
C GLN A 169 4.25 -5.43 -3.76
N GLY A 170 5.33 -6.21 -3.83
CA GLY A 170 6.60 -5.86 -4.48
C GLY A 170 6.70 -6.24 -5.95
#